data_AF-A0A267DKX1-F1
#
_entry.id   AF-A0A267DKX1-F1
#
_cell.length_a   1.000
_cell.length_b   1.000
_cell.length_c   1.000
_cell.angle_alpha   90.00
_cell.angle_beta   90.00
_cell.angle_gamma   90.00
#
_symmetry.space_group_name_H-M   'P 1'
#
loop_
_entity.id
_entity.type
_entity.pdbx_description
1 polymer ?
#
loop_
_entity_poly.entity_id
_entity_poly.type
_entity_poly.pdbx_seq_one_letter_code
_entity_poly.pdbx_strand_id
1 'polypeptide(L)'
;ADSTNPHNLACQYCGSLILQAGVATICPSEETHQLPAMHAKQASKPSDFPLESCPGQWWCVLDMMQFENIGFTNTVDGLRYLICADCEKGPVGLVQQSGSASDAAAAAAPTVRHLISEHRVRVLTASSQAD
;
A
#
# COMPACT_ATOMS: atom_id res chain seq x y z
N ALA A 1 0.07 19.05 12.25
CA ALA A 1 -1.02 18.61 11.38
C ALA A 1 -0.47 17.47 10.57
N ASP A 2 -1.02 16.27 10.72
CA ASP A 2 -0.53 15.10 10.00
C ASP A 2 -0.77 15.34 8.51
N SER A 3 0.30 15.34 7.72
CA SER A 3 0.21 15.63 6.29
C SER A 3 -0.53 14.48 5.62
N THR A 4 -1.73 14.76 5.11
CA THR A 4 -2.51 13.79 4.34
C THR A 4 -2.10 13.80 2.87
N ASN A 5 -2.51 12.78 2.12
CA ASN A 5 -2.23 12.71 0.69
C ASN A 5 -2.93 13.87 -0.06
N PRO A 6 -2.19 14.75 -0.76
CA PRO A 6 -2.79 15.93 -1.38
C PRO A 6 -3.59 15.61 -2.65
N HIS A 7 -3.40 14.42 -3.21
CA HIS A 7 -3.95 14.02 -4.49
C HIS A 7 -4.61 12.65 -4.41
N ASN A 8 -5.55 12.42 -5.31
CA ASN A 8 -6.13 11.10 -5.52
C ASN A 8 -5.04 10.14 -6.02
N LEU A 9 -5.11 8.89 -5.57
CA LEU A 9 -4.22 7.82 -6.00
C LEU A 9 -5.04 6.81 -6.80
N ALA A 10 -4.54 6.44 -7.98
CA ALA A 10 -5.20 5.50 -8.87
C ALA A 10 -4.28 4.33 -9.24
N CYS A 11 -4.86 3.23 -9.68
CA CYS A 11 -4.11 2.13 -10.26
C CYS A 11 -3.34 2.61 -11.49
N GLN A 12 -2.03 2.37 -11.51
CA GLN A 12 -1.17 2.80 -12.63
C GLN A 12 -1.48 2.08 -13.95
N TYR A 13 -2.18 0.94 -13.91
CA TYR A 13 -2.48 0.12 -15.08
C TYR A 13 -3.86 0.39 -15.68
N CYS A 14 -4.93 0.41 -14.87
CA CYS A 14 -6.30 0.59 -15.36
C CYS A 14 -6.91 1.96 -15.03
N GLY A 15 -6.25 2.78 -14.18
CA GLY A 15 -6.78 4.07 -13.76
C GLY A 15 -7.87 4.01 -12.69
N SER A 16 -8.22 2.82 -12.19
CA SER A 16 -9.18 2.65 -11.09
C SER A 16 -8.77 3.45 -9.86
N LEU A 17 -9.71 4.18 -9.26
CA LEU A 17 -9.45 5.01 -8.08
C LEU A 17 -9.16 4.12 -6.87
N ILE A 18 -8.03 4.33 -6.20
CA ILE A 18 -7.60 3.56 -5.01
C ILE A 18 -7.86 4.37 -3.74
N LEU A 19 -7.46 5.64 -3.71
CA LEU A 19 -7.63 6.53 -2.57
C LEU A 19 -8.01 7.94 -3.03
N GLN A 20 -8.94 8.57 -2.32
CA GLN A 20 -9.22 10.00 -2.46
C GLN A 20 -8.14 10.84 -1.77
N ALA A 21 -7.99 12.10 -2.19
CA ALA A 21 -7.18 13.09 -1.51
C ALA A 21 -7.66 13.28 -0.06
N GLY A 22 -6.72 13.40 0.86
CA GLY A 22 -6.97 13.76 2.26
C GLY A 22 -7.33 12.60 3.20
N VAL A 23 -7.39 11.36 2.72
CA VAL A 23 -7.85 10.22 3.53
C VAL A 23 -6.71 9.40 4.14
N ALA A 24 -5.52 9.42 3.52
CA ALA A 24 -4.33 8.72 3.98
C ALA A 24 -3.33 9.70 4.57
N THR A 25 -2.60 9.27 5.60
CA THR A 25 -1.54 10.07 6.25
C THR A 25 -0.16 9.64 5.75
N ILE A 26 0.80 10.55 5.74
CA ILE A 26 2.18 10.18 5.45
C ILE A 26 2.69 9.17 6.49
N CYS A 27 3.29 8.07 6.04
CA CYS A 27 3.90 7.12 6.96
C CYS A 27 5.15 7.76 7.60
N PRO A 28 5.31 7.73 8.95
CA PRO A 28 6.42 8.43 9.62
C PRO A 28 7.83 7.88 9.34
N SER A 29 7.95 6.74 8.67
CA SER A 29 9.22 6.05 8.43
C SER A 29 9.62 6.12 6.96
N GLU A 30 10.85 6.53 6.67
CA GLU A 30 11.51 6.32 5.36
C GLU A 30 11.91 4.85 5.15
N GLU A 31 11.12 3.92 5.70
CA GLU A 31 11.39 2.50 5.61
C GLU A 31 11.19 2.02 4.18
N THR A 32 12.26 1.44 3.62
CA THR A 32 12.15 0.68 2.39
C THR A 32 11.44 -0.63 2.71
N HIS A 33 10.21 -0.76 2.25
CA HIS A 33 9.49 -2.03 2.39
C HIS A 33 9.80 -2.96 1.21
N GLN A 34 9.80 -4.26 1.48
CA GLN A 34 9.92 -5.29 0.45
C GLN A 34 8.52 -5.67 -0.03
N LEU A 35 8.31 -5.62 -1.33
CA LEU A 35 7.08 -6.09 -1.96
C LEU A 35 7.44 -7.07 -3.07
N PRO A 36 6.63 -8.12 -3.32
CA PRO A 36 6.72 -8.90 -4.55
C PRO A 36 6.70 -7.99 -5.79
N ALA A 37 7.41 -8.38 -6.84
CA ALA A 37 7.34 -7.71 -8.13
C ALA A 37 5.89 -7.57 -8.61
N MET A 38 5.56 -6.44 -9.24
CA MET A 38 4.21 -6.21 -9.79
C MET A 38 3.86 -7.29 -10.80
N HIS A 39 2.70 -7.95 -10.60
CA HIS A 39 2.23 -9.09 -11.39
C HIS A 39 3.12 -10.33 -11.36
N ALA A 40 3.86 -10.55 -10.27
CA ALA A 40 4.52 -11.83 -10.09
C ALA A 40 3.49 -12.95 -10.30
N LYS A 41 3.74 -13.83 -11.28
CA LYS A 41 2.90 -15.01 -11.54
C LYS A 41 2.80 -15.80 -10.24
N GLN A 42 1.65 -16.42 -9.99
CA GLN A 42 1.45 -17.32 -8.86
C GLN A 42 2.61 -18.32 -8.80
N ALA A 43 3.53 -18.11 -7.85
CA ALA A 43 4.64 -19.01 -7.62
C ALA A 43 4.14 -20.21 -6.81
N SER A 44 4.68 -21.39 -7.09
CA SER A 44 4.29 -22.62 -6.41
C SER A 44 4.70 -22.63 -4.93
N LYS A 45 5.65 -21.75 -4.54
CA LYS A 45 6.16 -21.60 -3.19
C LYS A 45 6.28 -20.12 -2.80
N PRO A 46 5.96 -19.74 -1.54
CA PRO A 46 6.09 -18.37 -1.04
C PRO A 46 7.51 -17.80 -1.10
N SER A 47 8.53 -18.66 -0.98
CA SER A 47 9.96 -18.29 -1.04
C SER A 47 10.41 -17.83 -2.43
N ASP A 48 9.62 -18.09 -3.47
CA ASP A 48 10.02 -17.91 -4.86
C ASP A 48 9.49 -16.59 -5.45
N PHE A 49 8.76 -15.77 -4.67
CA PHE A 49 8.40 -14.43 -5.11
C PHE A 49 9.64 -13.54 -5.10
N PRO A 50 10.11 -13.04 -6.25
CA PRO A 50 11.16 -12.03 -6.25
C PRO A 50 10.63 -10.79 -5.55
N LEU A 51 11.18 -10.52 -4.36
CA LEU A 51 10.93 -9.29 -3.63
C LEU A 51 11.77 -8.18 -4.27
N GLU A 52 11.14 -7.03 -4.44
CA GLU A 52 11.80 -5.79 -4.81
C GLU A 52 11.70 -4.79 -3.66
N SER A 53 12.77 -4.02 -3.52
CA SER A 53 12.84 -2.92 -2.57
C SER A 53 12.00 -1.76 -3.10
N CYS A 54 11.04 -1.31 -2.31
CA CYS A 54 10.15 -0.19 -2.62
C CYS A 54 10.50 1.00 -1.72
N PRO A 55 11.49 1.82 -2.12
CA PRO A 55 11.86 3.02 -1.38
C PRO A 55 10.83 4.14 -1.58
N GLY A 56 10.98 5.20 -0.78
CA GLY A 56 10.23 6.44 -0.94
C GLY A 56 8.96 6.55 -0.11
N GLN A 57 8.01 7.36 -0.58
CA GLN A 57 6.86 7.74 0.21
C GLN A 57 5.79 6.64 0.27
N TRP A 58 5.29 6.41 1.48
CA TRP A 58 4.19 5.50 1.75
C TRP A 58 3.04 6.24 2.41
N TRP A 59 1.83 5.91 1.97
CA TRP A 59 0.59 6.41 2.52
C TRP A 59 -0.01 5.40 3.49
N CYS A 60 -0.22 5.81 4.73
CA CYS A 60 -0.82 5.01 5.79
C CYS A 60 -2.32 5.27 5.87
N VAL A 61 -3.09 4.20 5.68
CA VAL A 61 -4.54 4.16 5.82
C VAL A 61 -4.89 3.27 7.01
N LEU A 62 -5.54 3.85 8.02
CA LEU A 62 -5.90 3.12 9.24
C LEU A 62 -7.21 2.36 9.08
N ASP A 63 -8.18 2.96 8.39
CA ASP A 63 -9.50 2.36 8.16
C ASP A 63 -9.60 1.87 6.71
N MET A 64 -9.82 0.55 6.54
CA MET A 64 -9.97 -0.06 5.22
C MET A 64 -11.16 0.49 4.43
N MET A 65 -12.15 1.09 5.11
CA MET A 65 -13.31 1.70 4.46
C MET A 65 -12.97 3.00 3.72
N GLN A 66 -11.76 3.55 3.89
CA GLN A 66 -11.30 4.72 3.17
C GLN A 66 -10.80 4.42 1.74
N PHE A 67 -10.65 3.14 1.40
CA PHE A 67 -10.29 2.73 0.04
C PHE A 67 -11.51 2.73 -0.88
N GLU A 68 -11.28 3.07 -2.14
CA GLU A 68 -12.31 3.06 -3.19
C GLU A 68 -12.34 1.68 -3.88
N ASN A 69 -11.30 1.32 -4.64
CA ASN A 69 -11.24 0.06 -5.40
C ASN A 69 -9.97 -0.74 -5.10
N ILE A 70 -9.80 -1.14 -3.83
CA ILE A 70 -8.68 -1.99 -3.38
C ILE A 70 -9.14 -3.42 -3.10
N GLY A 71 -8.31 -4.38 -3.51
CA GLY A 71 -8.42 -5.78 -3.14
C GLY A 71 -7.32 -6.18 -2.16
N PHE A 72 -7.53 -7.29 -1.47
CA PHE A 72 -6.57 -7.85 -0.53
C PHE A 72 -6.21 -9.26 -0.96
N THR A 73 -4.93 -9.61 -0.91
CA THR A 73 -4.50 -10.99 -1.13
C THR A 73 -4.88 -11.88 0.06
N ASN A 74 -4.78 -13.19 -0.15
CA ASN A 74 -4.71 -14.13 0.95
C ASN A 74 -3.45 -13.86 1.77
N THR A 75 -3.53 -14.15 3.07
CA THR A 75 -2.37 -14.09 3.96
C THR A 75 -1.47 -15.29 3.70
N VAL A 76 -0.18 -15.03 3.49
CA VAL A 76 0.86 -16.05 3.34
C VAL A 76 2.00 -15.67 4.28
N ASP A 77 2.36 -16.57 5.21
CA ASP A 77 3.40 -16.34 6.22
C ASP A 77 3.24 -15.04 7.03
N GLY A 78 1.99 -14.69 7.36
CA GLY A 78 1.65 -13.46 8.09
C GLY A 78 1.70 -12.19 7.23
N LEU A 79 2.06 -12.29 5.96
CA LEU A 79 2.07 -11.18 5.01
C LEU A 79 0.78 -11.16 4.20
N ARG A 80 0.22 -9.96 4.05
CA ARG A 80 -0.97 -9.71 3.24
C ARG A 80 -0.73 -8.44 2.42
N TYR A 81 -1.08 -8.49 1.13
CA TYR A 81 -0.80 -7.41 0.20
C TYR A 81 -2.07 -6.76 -0.33
N LEU A 82 -1.91 -5.55 -0.84
CA LEU A 82 -2.97 -4.74 -1.44
C LEU A 82 -2.84 -4.82 -2.96
N ILE A 83 -3.94 -5.07 -3.68
CA ILE A 83 -3.99 -5.15 -5.14
C ILE A 83 -5.09 -4.22 -5.67
N CYS A 84 -5.07 -3.86 -6.94
CA CYS A 84 -6.21 -3.17 -7.55
C CYS A 84 -7.42 -4.12 -7.65
N ALA A 85 -8.60 -3.68 -7.21
CA ALA A 85 -9.81 -4.52 -7.27
C ALA A 85 -10.29 -4.78 -8.70
N ASP A 86 -10.13 -3.82 -9.61
CA ASP A 86 -10.71 -3.91 -10.96
C ASP A 86 -9.89 -4.76 -11.93
N CYS A 87 -8.56 -4.73 -11.81
CA CYS A 87 -7.68 -5.42 -12.74
C CYS A 87 -6.79 -6.48 -12.08
N GLU A 88 -6.91 -6.64 -10.76
CA GLU A 88 -6.18 -7.61 -9.92
C GLU A 88 -4.65 -7.46 -9.98
N LYS A 89 -4.18 -6.32 -10.48
CA LYS A 89 -2.77 -5.99 -10.62
C LYS A 89 -2.22 -5.48 -9.30
N GLY A 90 -1.07 -6.00 -8.90
CA GLY A 90 -0.41 -5.60 -7.66
C GLY A 90 0.85 -6.43 -7.38
N PRO A 91 1.42 -6.29 -6.17
CA PRO A 91 0.86 -5.56 -5.04
C PRO A 91 1.14 -4.04 -5.07
N VAL A 92 0.14 -3.20 -4.88
CA VAL A 92 0.31 -1.73 -4.76
C VAL A 92 0.74 -1.30 -3.35
N GLY A 93 0.71 -2.23 -2.39
CA GLY A 93 0.98 -1.97 -0.99
C GLY A 93 0.92 -3.23 -0.12
N LEU A 94 1.02 -3.05 1.20
CA LEU A 94 1.00 -4.14 2.18
C LEU A 94 0.15 -3.82 3.41
N VAL A 95 -0.31 -4.86 4.09
CA VAL A 95 -0.95 -4.78 5.40
C VAL A 95 0.11 -5.02 6.46
N GLN A 96 0.39 -4.02 7.29
CA GLN A 96 1.33 -4.10 8.39
C GLN A 96 0.58 -4.32 9.70
N GLN A 97 0.92 -5.39 10.41
CA GLN A 97 0.42 -5.66 11.75
C GLN A 97 1.51 -5.30 12.75
N SER A 98 1.30 -4.27 13.59
CA SER A 98 2.21 -4.02 14.70
C SER A 98 1.94 -5.05 15.80
N GLY A 99 2.79 -6.08 15.94
CA GLY A 99 2.59 -7.14 16.93
C GLY A 99 3.57 -8.31 16.98
N SER A 100 4.54 -8.43 16.07
CA SER A 100 5.56 -9.50 16.14
C SER A 100 6.98 -8.97 16.35
N ALA A 101 7.35 -8.98 17.64
CA ALA A 101 8.68 -9.16 18.25
C ALA A 101 9.82 -8.16 17.97
N SER A 102 10.10 -7.27 18.94
CA SER A 102 11.37 -7.33 19.70
C SER A 102 11.49 -6.35 20.88
N ASP A 103 10.67 -5.29 20.99
CA ASP A 103 10.84 -4.34 22.10
C ASP A 103 9.62 -4.17 23.02
N ALA A 104 9.90 -4.38 24.30
CA ALA A 104 9.00 -4.20 25.43
C ALA A 104 8.76 -2.71 25.72
N ALA A 105 7.76 -2.09 25.08
CA ALA A 105 7.07 -0.90 25.60
C ALA A 105 5.87 -0.50 24.73
N ALA A 106 4.73 -1.15 24.91
CA ALA A 106 3.40 -0.53 24.98
C ALA A 106 2.31 -1.59 24.88
N ALA A 107 1.40 -1.59 25.86
CA ALA A 107 0.12 -2.27 25.81
C ALA A 107 -0.85 -1.60 24.82
N ALA A 108 -0.40 -1.35 23.58
CA ALA A 108 -1.25 -0.83 22.52
C ALA A 108 -1.89 -2.01 21.79
N ALA A 109 -3.21 -1.93 21.56
CA ALA A 109 -3.93 -2.92 20.77
C ALA A 109 -3.24 -3.15 19.42
N PRO A 110 -3.24 -4.38 18.87
CA PRO A 110 -2.67 -4.66 17.56
C PRO A 110 -3.27 -3.69 16.55
N THR A 111 -2.44 -2.77 16.07
CA THR A 111 -2.85 -1.74 15.12
C THR A 111 -2.51 -2.26 13.74
N VAL A 112 -3.55 -2.48 12.94
CA VAL A 112 -3.40 -2.83 11.53
C VAL A 112 -3.26 -1.51 10.75
N ARG A 113 -2.20 -1.40 9.97
CA ARG A 113 -1.97 -0.29 9.04
C ARG A 113 -1.99 -0.83 7.61
N HIS A 114 -2.59 -0.07 6.71
CA HIS A 114 -2.57 -0.38 5.28
C HIS A 114 -1.66 0.63 4.60
N LEU A 115 -0.53 0.15 4.09
CA LEU A 115 0.49 1.00 3.48
C LEU A 115 0.37 0.92 1.96
N ILE A 116 0.20 2.06 1.30
CA ILE A 116 0.24 2.21 -0.16
C ILE A 116 1.56 2.83 -0.58
N SER A 117 2.27 2.17 -1.49
CA SER A 117 3.50 2.69 -2.07
C SER A 117 3.16 3.72 -3.13
N GLU A 118 3.57 4.98 -2.96
CA GLU A 118 3.33 6.03 -3.96
C GLU A 118 3.91 5.66 -5.33
N HIS A 119 5.07 4.99 -5.36
CA HIS A 119 5.73 4.53 -6.59
C HIS A 119 4.97 3.45 -7.39
N ARG A 120 3.96 2.80 -6.78
CA ARG A 120 3.19 1.71 -7.41
C ARG A 120 1.74 2.11 -7.75
N VAL A 121 1.44 3.40 -7.60
CA VAL A 121 0.16 4.00 -7.95
C VAL A 121 0.41 5.24 -8.81
N ARG A 122 -0.61 5.67 -9.54
CA ARG A 122 -0.60 6.93 -10.27
C ARG A 122 -1.16 8.02 -9.37
N VAL A 123 -0.34 9.04 -9.12
CA VAL A 123 -0.80 10.28 -8.46
C VAL A 123 -1.58 11.10 -9.47
N LEU A 124 -2.85 11.38 -9.18
CA LEU A 124 -3.71 12.21 -10.01
C LEU A 124 -3.53 13.68 -9.61
N THR A 125 -2.45 14.28 -10.10
CA THR A 125 -2.31 15.74 -10.04
C THR A 125 -3.35 16.36 -10.96
N ALA A 126 -3.97 17.47 -10.55
CA ALA A 126 -4.73 18.28 -11.49
C ALA A 126 -3.80 18.63 -12.65
N SER A 127 -4.06 18.07 -13.83
CA SER A 127 -3.35 18.46 -15.04
C SER A 127 -3.44 19.98 -15.12
N SER A 128 -2.30 20.66 -15.12
CA SER A 128 -2.23 22.00 -15.68
C SER A 128 -2.85 21.92 -17.08
N GLN A 129 -4.10 22.38 -17.20
CA GLN A 129 -4.68 22.74 -18.48
C GLN A 129 -3.84 23.89 -19.04
N ALA A 130 -2.94 23.56 -19.96
CA ALA A 130 -2.25 24.41 -20.94
C ALA A 130 -1.31 23.45 -21.68
N ASP A 131 -1.43 23.19 -22.99
CA ASP A 131 -1.86 24.02 -24.12
C ASP A 131 -2.76 23.26 -25.12
#